data_AF-A0A9P5ZZT7-F1
#
_entry.id   AF-A0A9P5ZZT7-F1
#
_cell.length_a   1.000
_cell.length_b   1.000
_cell.length_c   1.000
_cell.angle_alpha   90.00
_cell.angle_beta   90.00
_cell.angle_gamma   90.00
#
_symmetry.space_group_name_H-M   'P 1'
#
loop_
_entity.id
_entity.type
_entity.pdbx_description
1 polymer ?
#
loop_
_entity_poly.entity_id
_entity_poly.type
_entity_poly.pdbx_seq_one_letter_code
_entity_poly.pdbx_strand_id
1 'polypeptide(L)'
;MVGRKPTSRSTLTRHSFPSFYACYLLKSIQTPKSTATYIGSTPNPPRRIRQHNGEITAGAWKTKHKRPWIMQMIVHGFPSKLAALQFEWAWQHPHISRHLRDGHGKPLFHYDRKAKYLKPSIRIVRTMISTHPYNTWPLHVKLFTNEAVAHWNDAAEHATLDALQGFTCSVELEGVDGISGKLGSGRQGPMGASDDQFTSRHLAKNTALLTSGRPLECSVCRLPIHDYSTSPLSTSLCPQPSCNGVAHLLCLSQTFLVQQNDRPGFVPRGGTCNSCNTYVLWGDIIRGCYRRSTGETPTEEPEDDDDLREHNHDELFGSDDDDEAEISPRRKAKPSKPKASKPSKAKQKKSSTKAKTSGDASSSEGEQFDLDVSSVTESAENDSEPIPIKP
;
A
#
# COMPACT_ATOMS: atom_id res chain seq x y z
N MET A 1 -37.75 12.46 -10.30
CA MET A 1 -37.27 11.29 -9.53
C MET A 1 -35.77 11.44 -9.33
N VAL A 2 -35.33 11.85 -8.15
CA VAL A 2 -33.90 12.03 -7.84
C VAL A 2 -33.32 10.64 -7.59
N GLY A 3 -32.47 10.16 -8.50
CA GLY A 3 -31.83 8.86 -8.39
C GLY A 3 -31.03 8.77 -7.09
N ARG A 4 -31.33 7.76 -6.25
CA ARG A 4 -30.52 7.42 -5.08
C ARG A 4 -29.09 7.14 -5.55
N LYS A 5 -28.11 7.90 -5.06
CA LYS A 5 -26.69 7.58 -5.23
C LYS A 5 -26.45 6.17 -4.68
N PRO A 6 -25.77 5.28 -5.42
CA PRO A 6 -25.50 3.92 -4.94
C PRO A 6 -24.66 3.97 -3.66
N THR A 7 -25.11 3.22 -2.65
CA THR A 7 -24.61 3.20 -1.26
C THR A 7 -23.45 2.23 -1.03
N SER A 8 -22.96 1.57 -2.07
CA SER A 8 -21.80 0.68 -1.95
C SER A 8 -20.55 1.50 -1.62
N ARG A 9 -20.01 1.32 -0.41
CA ARG A 9 -18.66 1.76 0.00
C ARG A 9 -17.55 0.87 -0.60
N SER A 10 -17.92 -0.16 -1.36
CA SER A 10 -16.93 -1.05 -1.98
C SER A 10 -16.19 -0.31 -3.09
N THR A 11 -14.92 -0.02 -2.84
CA THR A 11 -13.97 0.54 -3.80
C THR A 11 -13.82 -0.33 -5.05
N LEU A 12 -14.22 -1.61 -5.01
CA LEU A 12 -14.25 -2.50 -6.17
C LEU A 12 -15.36 -2.15 -7.17
N THR A 13 -16.49 -1.60 -6.70
CA THR A 13 -17.63 -1.23 -7.58
C THR A 13 -17.46 0.14 -8.23
N ARG A 14 -16.62 1.01 -7.66
CA ARG A 14 -16.30 2.35 -8.18
C ARG A 14 -14.83 2.64 -7.95
N HIS A 15 -13.99 1.98 -8.74
CA HIS A 15 -12.55 2.20 -8.68
C HIS A 15 -12.18 3.49 -9.43
N SER A 16 -11.36 4.33 -8.80
CA SER A 16 -10.67 5.44 -9.43
C SER A 16 -9.17 5.24 -9.28
N PHE A 17 -8.43 5.38 -10.39
CA PHE A 17 -6.97 5.33 -10.35
C PHE A 17 -6.45 6.68 -9.83
N PRO A 18 -5.76 6.75 -8.68
CA PRO A 18 -5.37 8.02 -8.05
C PRO A 18 -4.38 8.80 -8.93
N SER A 19 -4.35 10.12 -8.78
CA SER A 19 -3.32 10.97 -9.38
C SER A 19 -1.94 10.61 -8.82
N PHE A 20 -1.86 10.51 -7.50
CA PHE A 20 -0.69 10.09 -6.77
C PHE A 20 -1.11 9.41 -5.46
N TYR A 21 -0.37 8.39 -5.06
CA TYR A 21 -0.45 7.80 -3.73
C TYR A 21 0.89 7.18 -3.38
N ALA A 22 1.29 7.31 -2.12
CA ALA A 22 2.55 6.80 -1.63
C ALA A 22 2.45 6.22 -0.22
N CYS A 23 3.33 5.27 0.07
CA CYS A 23 3.70 4.86 1.42
C CYS A 23 5.08 5.45 1.70
N TYR A 24 5.28 6.02 2.89
CA TYR A 24 6.51 6.73 3.24
C TYR A 24 7.12 6.20 4.53
N LEU A 25 8.42 6.45 4.68
CA LEU A 25 9.18 6.19 5.90
C LEU A 25 9.74 7.51 6.43
N LEU A 26 9.40 7.86 7.67
CA LEU A 26 9.95 8.97 8.41
C LEU A 26 11.02 8.49 9.38
N LYS A 27 11.96 9.37 9.69
CA LYS A 27 12.86 9.26 10.84
C LYS A 27 12.86 10.58 11.59
N SER A 28 12.81 10.48 12.92
CA SER A 28 12.94 11.63 13.81
C SER A 28 14.39 12.11 13.84
N ILE A 29 14.59 13.42 13.82
CA ILE A 29 15.89 14.06 14.05
C ILE A 29 15.90 14.92 15.31
N GLN A 30 14.98 14.65 16.25
CA GLN A 30 14.90 15.37 17.52
C GLN A 30 16.23 15.35 18.28
N THR A 31 16.94 14.22 18.23
CA THR A 31 18.30 14.09 18.75
C THR A 31 19.20 13.42 17.71
N PRO A 32 20.52 13.66 17.70
CA PRO A 32 21.45 13.01 16.77
C PRO A 32 21.47 11.47 16.84
N LYS A 33 21.04 10.91 17.98
CA LYS A 33 20.98 9.46 18.24
C LYS A 33 19.58 8.87 18.03
N SER A 34 18.61 9.66 17.59
CA SER A 34 17.24 9.20 17.44
C SER A 34 17.15 8.05 16.42
N THR A 35 16.57 6.93 16.87
CA THR A 35 16.26 5.77 16.04
C THR A 35 14.76 5.67 15.75
N ALA A 36 13.97 6.65 16.19
CA ALA A 36 12.52 6.64 16.02
C ALA A 36 12.16 6.84 14.55
N THR A 37 11.32 5.95 14.06
CA THR A 37 10.81 5.93 12.68
C THR A 37 9.29 5.87 12.69
N TYR A 38 8.69 6.19 11.56
CA TYR A 38 7.26 6.06 11.36
C TYR A 38 6.97 5.69 9.91
N ILE A 39 6.08 4.73 9.69
CA ILE A 39 5.61 4.32 8.36
C ILE A 39 4.16 4.77 8.24
N GLY A 40 3.82 5.41 7.13
CA GLY A 40 2.45 5.82 6.84
C GLY A 40 2.16 5.85 5.35
N SER A 41 0.94 6.25 4.97
CA SER A 41 0.57 6.50 3.57
C SER A 41 -0.09 7.87 3.37
N THR A 42 -0.01 8.40 2.15
CA THR A 42 -0.55 9.73 1.79
C THR A 42 -0.69 9.89 0.27
N PRO A 43 -1.73 10.60 -0.20
CA PRO A 43 -1.81 11.13 -1.56
C PRO A 43 -0.98 12.40 -1.76
N ASN A 44 -0.56 13.12 -0.71
CA ASN A 44 0.17 14.39 -0.80
C ASN A 44 1.33 14.48 0.22
N PRO A 45 2.53 13.95 -0.14
CA PRO A 45 3.68 13.93 0.76
C PRO A 45 4.14 15.29 1.31
N PRO A 46 4.22 16.39 0.50
CA PRO A 46 4.59 17.71 1.00
C PRO A 46 3.61 18.24 2.05
N ARG A 47 2.31 18.00 1.87
CA ARG A 47 1.32 18.35 2.89
C ARG A 47 1.50 17.47 4.13
N ARG A 48 1.62 16.15 3.96
CA ARG A 48 1.68 15.20 5.07
C ARG A 48 2.88 15.42 6.01
N ILE A 49 4.06 15.75 5.49
CA ILE A 49 5.22 16.02 6.35
C ILE A 49 5.02 17.25 7.25
N ARG A 50 4.33 18.28 6.76
CA ARG A 50 3.97 19.49 7.52
C ARG A 50 2.95 19.19 8.62
N GLN A 51 2.02 18.25 8.39
CA GLN A 51 1.10 17.76 9.42
C GLN A 51 1.85 17.03 10.54
N HIS A 52 2.77 16.13 10.19
CA HIS A 52 3.60 15.42 11.17
C HIS A 52 4.46 16.38 12.02
N ASN A 53 5.00 17.43 11.40
CA ASN A 53 5.78 18.46 12.09
C ASN A 53 4.93 19.50 12.83
N GLY A 54 3.60 19.46 12.69
CA GLY A 54 2.67 20.34 13.40
C GLY A 54 2.57 21.76 12.84
N GLU A 55 3.03 21.99 11.61
CA GLU A 55 2.83 23.25 10.90
C GLU A 55 1.39 23.44 10.43
N ILE A 56 0.71 22.32 10.17
CA ILE A 56 -0.72 22.26 9.80
C ILE A 56 -1.43 21.16 10.61
N THR A 57 -2.76 21.26 10.70
CA THR A 57 -3.60 20.35 11.48
C THR A 57 -3.74 18.97 10.83
N ALA A 58 -4.30 18.00 11.57
CA ALA A 58 -4.49 16.59 11.17
C ALA A 58 -3.19 15.77 11.00
N GLY A 59 -2.21 15.97 11.88
CA GLY A 59 -1.07 15.06 12.01
C GLY A 59 -1.40 13.82 12.85
N ALA A 60 -0.83 12.67 12.49
CA ALA A 60 -1.00 11.41 13.23
C ALA A 60 -0.57 11.55 14.69
N TRP A 61 -1.37 11.03 15.63
CA TRP A 61 -1.14 11.16 17.07
C TRP A 61 0.25 10.65 17.50
N LYS A 62 0.68 9.49 16.95
CA LYS A 62 2.00 8.88 17.18
C LYS A 62 3.17 9.80 16.82
N THR A 63 2.97 10.75 15.92
CA THR A 63 4.01 11.69 15.46
C THR A 63 3.95 13.06 16.12
N LYS A 64 3.03 13.25 17.08
CA LYS A 64 2.94 14.48 17.88
C LYS A 64 4.23 14.76 18.65
N HIS A 65 4.87 13.69 19.14
CA HIS A 65 6.16 13.73 19.82
C HIS A 65 7.30 13.39 18.83
N LYS A 66 8.56 13.57 19.25
CA LYS A 66 9.76 13.23 18.46
C LYS A 66 9.90 14.03 17.15
N ARG A 67 9.25 15.20 17.08
CA ARG A 67 9.46 16.22 16.03
C ARG A 67 10.85 16.87 16.18
N PRO A 68 11.46 17.35 15.09
CA PRO A 68 10.98 17.27 13.71
C PRO A 68 11.25 15.89 13.08
N TRP A 69 10.35 15.52 12.17
CA TRP A 69 10.44 14.34 11.32
C TRP A 69 10.97 14.72 9.95
N ILE A 70 11.81 13.85 9.39
CA ILE A 70 12.27 13.94 8.01
C ILE A 70 11.82 12.69 7.26
N MET A 71 11.21 12.89 6.09
CA MET A 71 10.85 11.81 5.18
C MET A 71 12.12 11.26 4.52
N GLN A 72 12.42 9.99 4.78
CA GLN A 72 13.62 9.31 4.31
C GLN A 72 13.44 8.77 2.90
N MET A 73 12.28 8.18 2.65
CA MET A 73 11.91 7.62 1.34
C MET A 73 10.40 7.52 1.18
N ILE A 74 9.96 7.37 -0.07
CA ILE A 74 8.61 6.91 -0.42
C ILE A 74 8.65 5.77 -1.43
N VAL A 75 7.63 4.92 -1.37
CA VAL A 75 7.18 4.04 -2.43
C VAL A 75 5.91 4.66 -3.01
N HIS A 76 5.81 4.82 -4.32
CA HIS A 76 4.66 5.45 -4.97
C HIS A 76 4.25 4.72 -6.25
N GLY A 77 3.12 5.12 -6.82
CA GLY A 77 2.54 4.49 -8.02
C GLY A 77 1.44 3.47 -7.68
N PHE A 78 0.88 3.50 -6.47
CA PHE A 78 -0.16 2.56 -6.10
C PHE A 78 -1.38 2.70 -7.02
N PRO A 79 -1.97 1.57 -7.48
CA PRO A 79 -3.13 1.59 -8.36
C PRO A 79 -4.40 2.05 -7.63
N SER A 80 -4.42 2.01 -6.30
CA SER A 80 -5.55 2.48 -5.48
C SER A 80 -5.10 2.84 -4.07
N LYS A 81 -5.91 3.63 -3.36
CA LYS A 81 -5.78 3.87 -1.92
C LYS A 81 -5.73 2.55 -1.12
N LEU A 82 -6.60 1.60 -1.44
CA LEU A 82 -6.65 0.31 -0.75
C LEU A 82 -5.34 -0.48 -0.92
N ALA A 83 -4.75 -0.47 -2.12
CA ALA A 83 -3.46 -1.11 -2.36
C ALA A 83 -2.33 -0.47 -1.53
N ALA A 84 -2.33 0.86 -1.41
CA ALA A 84 -1.38 1.56 -0.55
C ALA A 84 -1.56 1.18 0.93
N LEU A 85 -2.79 1.15 1.45
CA LEU A 85 -3.07 0.76 2.84
C LEU A 85 -2.66 -0.69 3.13
N GLN A 86 -2.91 -1.61 2.20
CA GLN A 86 -2.45 -3.01 2.33
C GLN A 86 -0.92 -3.11 2.35
N PHE A 87 -0.24 -2.30 1.55
CA PHE A 87 1.22 -2.24 1.54
C PHE A 87 1.76 -1.64 2.83
N GLU A 88 1.20 -0.52 3.29
CA GLU A 88 1.57 0.14 4.54
C GLU A 88 1.48 -0.83 5.72
N TRP A 89 0.34 -1.51 5.87
CA TRP A 89 0.14 -2.47 6.95
C TRP A 89 1.17 -3.61 6.91
N ALA A 90 1.44 -4.16 5.73
CA ALA A 90 2.45 -5.22 5.57
C ALA A 90 3.86 -4.73 5.89
N TRP A 91 4.16 -3.45 5.62
CA TRP A 91 5.44 -2.83 5.94
C TRP A 91 5.59 -2.56 7.45
N GLN A 92 4.51 -2.16 8.12
CA GLN A 92 4.46 -1.99 9.59
C GLN A 92 4.53 -3.34 10.33
N HIS A 93 3.93 -4.40 9.75
CA HIS A 93 3.76 -5.72 10.39
C HIS A 93 4.36 -6.88 9.56
N PRO A 94 5.67 -6.86 9.25
CA PRO A 94 6.27 -7.82 8.32
C PRO A 94 6.31 -9.26 8.85
N HIS A 95 6.27 -9.44 10.17
CA HIS A 95 6.27 -10.73 10.84
C HIS A 95 4.91 -11.44 10.85
N ILE A 96 3.83 -10.68 10.60
CA ILE A 96 2.45 -11.21 10.56
C ILE A 96 2.00 -11.37 9.10
N SER A 97 2.43 -10.46 8.23
CA SER A 97 2.01 -10.40 6.83
C SER A 97 2.14 -11.73 6.10
N ARG A 98 1.02 -12.23 5.57
CA ARG A 98 0.96 -13.43 4.72
C ARG A 98 1.80 -13.33 3.45
N HIS A 99 2.05 -12.11 2.97
CA HIS A 99 2.83 -11.87 1.75
C HIS A 99 4.34 -11.85 2.01
N LEU A 100 4.77 -11.91 3.26
CA LEU A 100 6.17 -11.95 3.67
C LEU A 100 6.50 -13.27 4.35
N ARG A 101 6.16 -14.37 3.67
CA ARG A 101 6.44 -15.74 4.08
C ARG A 101 7.27 -16.45 3.01
N ASP A 102 8.11 -17.38 3.43
CA ASP A 102 8.86 -18.25 2.52
C ASP A 102 7.97 -19.36 1.95
N GLY A 103 8.53 -20.22 1.09
CA GLY A 103 7.82 -21.35 0.48
C GLY A 103 7.30 -22.39 1.47
N HIS A 104 7.76 -22.34 2.73
CA HIS A 104 7.31 -23.22 3.82
C HIS A 104 6.31 -22.51 4.76
N GLY A 105 5.88 -21.28 4.44
CA GLY A 105 4.94 -20.50 5.24
C GLY A 105 5.55 -19.82 6.46
N LYS A 106 6.88 -19.88 6.65
CA LYS A 106 7.58 -19.22 7.76
C LYS A 106 7.77 -17.74 7.42
N PRO A 107 7.63 -16.81 8.40
CA PRO A 107 7.83 -15.39 8.14
C PRO A 107 9.29 -15.11 7.70
N LEU A 108 9.44 -14.31 6.64
CA LEU A 108 10.74 -13.82 6.15
C LEU A 108 11.41 -12.88 7.15
N PHE A 109 10.61 -12.20 7.96
CA PHE A 109 11.05 -11.28 8.99
C PHE A 109 10.46 -11.69 10.33
N HIS A 110 11.31 -12.04 11.29
CA HIS A 110 10.86 -12.35 12.64
C HIS A 110 10.52 -11.08 13.42
N TYR A 111 9.69 -11.20 14.46
CA TYR A 111 9.44 -10.10 15.37
C TYR A 111 10.75 -9.68 16.04
N ASP A 112 11.11 -8.42 15.87
CA ASP A 112 12.24 -7.78 16.53
C ASP A 112 11.87 -6.31 16.76
N ARG A 113 12.04 -5.80 17.99
CA ARG A 113 11.81 -4.38 18.30
C ARG A 113 12.70 -3.47 17.42
N LYS A 114 13.89 -3.94 17.03
CA LYS A 114 14.80 -3.22 16.12
C LYS A 114 14.36 -3.26 14.66
N ALA A 115 13.40 -4.10 14.28
CA ALA A 115 12.86 -4.13 12.92
C ALA A 115 12.22 -2.80 12.51
N LYS A 116 11.81 -1.99 13.49
CA LYS A 116 11.28 -0.64 13.26
C LYS A 116 12.38 0.35 12.86
N TYR A 117 13.66 0.07 13.07
CA TYR A 117 14.72 1.02 12.71
C TYR A 117 14.83 1.23 11.19
N LEU A 118 15.50 2.32 10.81
CA LEU A 118 15.61 2.75 9.42
C LEU A 118 16.18 1.65 8.50
N LYS A 119 17.36 1.09 8.83
CA LYS A 119 18.03 0.06 8.01
C LYS A 119 17.16 -1.19 7.80
N PRO A 120 16.62 -1.84 8.86
CA PRO A 120 15.69 -2.96 8.68
C PRO A 120 14.43 -2.61 7.88
N SER A 121 13.83 -1.43 8.13
CA SER A 121 12.61 -1.00 7.41
C SER A 121 12.86 -0.86 5.91
N ILE A 122 14.03 -0.35 5.52
CA ILE A 122 14.46 -0.25 4.10
C ILE A 122 14.68 -1.64 3.50
N ARG A 123 15.29 -2.57 4.24
CA ARG A 123 15.46 -3.96 3.78
C ARG A 123 14.11 -4.67 3.55
N ILE A 124 13.15 -4.46 4.46
CA ILE A 124 11.80 -5.01 4.36
C ILE A 124 11.11 -4.49 3.10
N VAL A 125 11.08 -3.18 2.88
CA VAL A 125 10.36 -2.60 1.73
C VAL A 125 10.99 -3.01 0.39
N ARG A 126 12.32 -3.12 0.34
CA ARG A 126 13.04 -3.63 -0.84
C ARG A 126 12.65 -5.07 -1.17
N THR A 127 12.49 -5.90 -0.14
CA THR A 127 12.02 -7.29 -0.27
C THR A 127 10.55 -7.33 -0.71
N MET A 128 9.69 -6.50 -0.12
CA MET A 128 8.28 -6.40 -0.50
C MET A 128 8.13 -6.10 -1.99
N ILE A 129 8.78 -5.05 -2.50
CA ILE A 129 8.69 -4.65 -3.92
C ILE A 129 9.15 -5.77 -4.86
N SER A 130 10.10 -6.60 -4.43
CA SER A 130 10.63 -7.73 -5.22
C SER A 130 9.73 -8.97 -5.19
N THR A 131 8.78 -9.05 -4.24
CA THR A 131 8.00 -10.26 -3.94
C THR A 131 6.55 -10.12 -4.40
N HIS A 132 5.92 -11.24 -4.77
CA HIS A 132 4.49 -11.27 -5.08
C HIS A 132 3.67 -10.96 -3.82
N PRO A 133 2.58 -10.14 -3.89
CA PRO A 133 1.96 -9.58 -5.09
C PRO A 133 2.54 -8.23 -5.56
N TYR A 134 3.32 -7.56 -4.72
CA TYR A 134 3.74 -6.18 -4.93
C TYR A 134 4.64 -5.99 -6.16
N ASN A 135 5.38 -7.01 -6.56
CA ASN A 135 6.19 -7.00 -7.78
C ASN A 135 5.38 -6.89 -9.09
N THR A 136 4.06 -7.09 -9.04
CA THR A 136 3.17 -6.86 -10.20
C THR A 136 2.65 -5.43 -10.28
N TRP A 137 2.75 -4.67 -9.19
CA TRP A 137 2.28 -3.29 -9.13
C TRP A 137 3.29 -2.34 -9.81
N PRO A 138 2.82 -1.21 -10.39
CA PRO A 138 3.67 -0.21 -11.05
C PRO A 138 4.34 0.70 -10.00
N LEU A 139 5.00 0.08 -9.00
CA LEU A 139 5.63 0.80 -7.90
C LEU A 139 6.99 1.35 -8.31
N HIS A 140 7.31 2.50 -7.74
CA HIS A 140 8.57 3.21 -7.89
C HIS A 140 9.02 3.74 -6.54
N VAL A 141 10.32 4.04 -6.40
CA VAL A 141 10.92 4.52 -5.14
C VAL A 141 11.58 5.87 -5.33
N LYS A 142 11.44 6.73 -4.32
CA LYS A 142 12.21 7.97 -4.21
C LYS A 142 12.90 8.05 -2.86
N LEU A 143 14.19 8.37 -2.88
CA LEU A 143 15.06 8.48 -1.70
C LEU A 143 15.42 9.95 -1.48
N PHE A 144 15.24 10.46 -0.27
CA PHE A 144 15.41 11.89 0.02
C PHE A 144 16.62 12.23 0.89
N THR A 145 17.28 11.23 1.47
CA THR A 145 18.44 11.43 2.36
C THR A 145 19.61 10.52 1.98
N ASN A 146 20.83 10.98 2.26
CA ASN A 146 22.02 10.15 2.04
C ASN A 146 22.02 8.89 2.91
N GLU A 147 21.43 8.94 4.10
CA GLU A 147 21.26 7.79 4.98
C GLU A 147 20.34 6.74 4.35
N ALA A 148 19.21 7.16 3.78
CA ALA A 148 18.31 6.26 3.06
C ALA A 148 18.99 5.65 1.82
N VAL A 149 19.76 6.44 1.07
CA VAL A 149 20.54 5.95 -0.09
C VAL A 149 21.56 4.89 0.33
N ALA A 150 22.33 5.14 1.38
CA ALA A 150 23.32 4.20 1.87
C ALA A 150 22.67 2.86 2.29
N HIS A 151 21.57 2.92 3.06
CA HIS A 151 20.85 1.72 3.47
C HIS A 151 20.12 1.00 2.33
N TRP A 152 19.63 1.75 1.33
CA TRP A 152 19.01 1.17 0.13
C TRP A 152 20.01 0.36 -0.69
N ASN A 153 21.23 0.90 -0.84
CA ASN A 153 22.32 0.25 -1.56
C ASN A 153 22.88 -0.95 -0.78
N ASP A 154 23.07 -0.84 0.54
CA ASP A 154 23.47 -1.97 1.40
C ASP A 154 22.44 -3.12 1.34
N ALA A 155 21.15 -2.81 1.28
CA ALA A 155 20.11 -3.82 1.12
C ALA A 155 20.11 -4.49 -0.28
N ALA A 156 20.84 -3.97 -1.26
CA ALA A 156 20.89 -4.51 -2.62
C ALA A 156 21.52 -5.89 -2.72
N GLU A 157 22.44 -6.21 -1.82
CA GLU A 157 23.13 -7.50 -1.77
C GLU A 157 22.16 -8.67 -1.50
N HIS A 158 20.95 -8.39 -1.00
CA HIS A 158 19.98 -9.41 -0.56
C HIS A 158 18.71 -9.49 -1.42
N ALA A 159 18.48 -8.55 -2.35
CA ALA A 159 17.28 -8.51 -3.19
C ALA A 159 17.53 -7.85 -4.55
N THR A 160 17.41 -8.63 -5.63
CA THR A 160 17.64 -8.20 -7.02
C THR A 160 16.43 -7.47 -7.60
N LEU A 161 16.25 -6.21 -7.20
CA LEU A 161 15.29 -5.29 -7.85
C LEU A 161 15.63 -5.01 -9.31
N ASP A 162 16.88 -5.21 -9.72
CA ASP A 162 17.37 -4.96 -11.09
C ASP A 162 16.67 -5.84 -12.14
N ALA A 163 16.03 -6.93 -11.71
CA ALA A 163 15.21 -7.78 -12.57
C ALA A 163 13.80 -7.21 -12.84
N LEU A 164 13.34 -6.19 -12.10
CA LEU A 164 12.02 -5.61 -12.28
C LEU A 164 12.02 -4.59 -13.41
N GLN A 165 11.82 -5.07 -14.64
CA GLN A 165 11.72 -4.20 -15.81
C GLN A 165 10.70 -3.06 -15.59
N GLY A 166 11.13 -1.83 -15.90
CA GLY A 166 10.34 -0.60 -15.74
C GLY A 166 10.27 -0.05 -14.31
N PHE A 167 10.86 -0.70 -13.31
CA PHE A 167 11.02 -0.13 -11.97
C PHE A 167 11.99 1.06 -12.01
N THR A 168 11.71 2.11 -11.24
CA THR A 168 12.63 3.24 -11.08
C THR A 168 12.84 3.55 -9.60
N CYS A 169 14.07 3.88 -9.26
CA CYS A 169 14.47 4.40 -7.96
C CYS A 169 15.22 5.72 -8.20
N SER A 170 14.63 6.85 -7.83
CA SER A 170 15.28 8.16 -7.96
C SER A 170 15.80 8.67 -6.62
N VAL A 171 16.84 9.49 -6.67
CA VAL A 171 17.42 10.16 -5.50
C VAL A 171 17.13 11.65 -5.64
N GLU A 172 16.39 12.20 -4.69
CA GLU A 172 15.90 13.58 -4.68
C GLU A 172 16.31 14.24 -3.34
N LEU A 173 17.60 14.55 -3.20
CA LEU A 173 18.18 14.96 -1.92
C LEU A 173 17.69 16.33 -1.42
N GLU A 174 16.99 17.12 -2.24
CA GLU A 174 16.35 18.37 -1.83
C GLU A 174 15.16 18.18 -0.88
N GLY A 175 14.73 16.93 -0.66
CA GLY A 175 13.61 16.61 0.22
C GLY A 175 12.26 16.70 -0.49
N VAL A 176 11.20 16.37 0.24
CA VAL A 176 9.82 16.32 -0.29
C VAL A 176 9.27 17.71 -0.58
N ASP A 177 9.65 18.68 0.24
CA ASP A 177 9.31 20.10 0.10
C ASP A 177 10.24 20.85 -0.86
N GLY A 178 11.35 20.22 -1.26
CA GLY A 178 12.37 20.81 -2.13
C GLY A 178 13.29 21.82 -1.44
N ILE A 179 13.18 21.99 -0.12
CA ILE A 179 13.95 22.98 0.65
C ILE A 179 14.62 22.43 1.90
N SER A 180 14.10 21.37 2.51
CA SER A 180 14.64 20.80 3.76
C SER A 180 15.92 19.99 3.56
N GLY A 181 16.23 19.61 2.31
CA GLY A 181 17.37 18.76 1.98
C GLY A 181 18.59 19.50 1.42
N LYS A 182 19.43 18.79 0.67
CA LYS A 182 20.55 19.37 -0.08
C LYS A 182 20.02 20.01 -1.37
N LEU A 183 19.96 21.34 -1.40
CA LEU A 183 19.58 22.12 -2.57
C LEU A 183 20.54 21.89 -3.74
N GLY A 184 20.01 21.89 -4.97
CA GLY A 184 20.80 21.74 -6.20
C GLY A 184 20.90 20.31 -6.75
N SER A 185 20.16 19.35 -6.20
CA SER A 185 20.08 17.98 -6.74
C SER A 185 19.22 17.84 -8.01
N GLY A 186 18.36 18.81 -8.31
CA GLY A 186 17.69 18.89 -9.61
C GLY A 186 16.33 19.61 -9.61
N ARG A 187 15.56 19.60 -8.51
CA ARG A 187 14.26 20.29 -8.43
C ARG A 187 14.39 21.61 -7.67
N GLN A 188 13.51 22.55 -8.02
CA GLN A 188 13.47 23.90 -7.44
C GLN A 188 12.26 24.12 -6.51
N GLY A 189 11.47 23.08 -6.24
CA GLY A 189 10.26 23.17 -5.42
C GLY A 189 9.75 21.83 -4.93
N PRO A 190 8.57 21.81 -4.26
CA PRO A 190 7.99 20.59 -3.71
C PRO A 190 7.78 19.50 -4.76
N MET A 191 7.81 18.26 -4.30
CA MET A 191 7.40 17.13 -5.10
C MET A 191 5.99 17.34 -5.65
N GLY A 192 5.85 17.18 -6.97
CA GLY A 192 4.53 17.09 -7.59
C GLY A 192 3.82 15.81 -7.15
N ALA A 193 2.70 15.96 -6.45
CA ALA A 193 1.73 14.90 -6.16
C ALA A 193 0.62 14.84 -7.24
N SER A 194 0.88 15.45 -8.42
CA SER A 194 -0.05 15.49 -9.53
C SER A 194 0.44 14.65 -10.71
N ASP A 195 -0.55 14.25 -11.49
CA ASP A 195 -0.50 13.32 -12.60
C ASP A 195 -0.84 14.03 -13.93
N ASP A 196 -0.99 15.36 -13.89
CA ASP A 196 -1.45 16.23 -14.97
C ASP A 196 -0.66 16.07 -16.26
N GLN A 197 0.67 15.97 -16.18
CA GLN A 197 1.49 15.86 -17.38
C GLN A 197 1.19 14.56 -18.14
N PHE A 198 1.01 13.45 -17.42
CA PHE A 198 0.61 12.18 -18.01
C PHE A 198 -0.80 12.29 -18.58
N THR A 199 -1.76 12.75 -17.78
CA THR A 199 -3.17 12.84 -18.15
C THR A 199 -3.38 13.73 -19.36
N SER A 200 -2.81 14.93 -19.36
CA SER A 200 -2.95 15.91 -20.45
C SER A 200 -2.40 15.38 -21.76
N ARG A 201 -1.21 14.77 -21.75
CA ARG A 201 -0.60 14.17 -22.95
C ARG A 201 -1.40 12.98 -23.46
N HIS A 202 -1.86 12.13 -22.54
CA HIS A 202 -2.63 10.93 -22.89
C HIS A 202 -3.99 11.27 -23.48
N LEU A 203 -4.69 12.25 -22.88
CA LEU A 203 -5.97 12.74 -23.37
C LEU A 203 -5.83 13.51 -24.68
N ALA A 204 -4.81 14.34 -24.85
CA ALA A 204 -4.54 15.03 -26.11
C ALA A 204 -4.34 14.03 -27.26
N LYS A 205 -3.59 12.96 -27.02
CA LYS A 205 -3.41 11.87 -27.98
C LYS A 205 -4.71 11.13 -28.26
N ASN A 206 -5.50 10.84 -27.22
CA ASN A 206 -6.80 10.21 -27.38
C ASN A 206 -7.73 11.06 -28.26
N THR A 207 -7.81 12.36 -28.01
CA THR A 207 -8.59 13.30 -28.82
C THR A 207 -8.12 13.32 -30.27
N ALA A 208 -6.81 13.39 -30.50
CA ALA A 208 -6.24 13.36 -31.86
C ALA A 208 -6.61 12.07 -32.62
N LEU A 209 -6.63 10.92 -31.95
CA LEU A 209 -7.07 9.65 -32.53
C LEU A 209 -8.55 9.67 -32.90
N LEU A 210 -9.42 10.14 -32.01
CA LEU A 210 -10.86 10.24 -32.25
C LEU A 210 -11.19 11.21 -33.40
N THR A 211 -10.50 12.36 -33.46
CA THR A 211 -10.69 13.36 -34.53
C THR A 211 -10.17 12.89 -35.88
N SER A 212 -9.21 11.95 -35.92
CA SER A 212 -8.65 11.45 -37.17
C SER A 212 -9.68 10.74 -38.05
N GLY A 213 -10.76 10.21 -37.46
CA GLY A 213 -11.81 9.47 -38.18
C GLY A 213 -11.34 8.17 -38.84
N ARG A 214 -10.09 7.75 -38.60
CA ARG A 214 -9.53 6.53 -39.18
C ARG A 214 -10.03 5.31 -38.40
N PRO A 215 -10.31 4.19 -39.08
CA PRO A 215 -10.62 2.95 -38.39
C PRO A 215 -9.40 2.55 -37.54
N LEU A 216 -9.67 2.22 -36.28
CA LEU A 216 -8.65 1.77 -35.34
C LEU A 216 -8.60 0.24 -35.38
N GLU A 217 -7.38 -0.31 -35.41
CA GLU A 217 -7.14 -1.75 -35.40
C GLU A 217 -6.32 -2.12 -34.18
N CYS A 218 -6.62 -3.28 -33.59
CA CYS A 218 -5.83 -3.80 -32.49
C CYS A 218 -4.42 -4.17 -32.96
N SER A 219 -3.40 -3.57 -32.33
CA SER A 219 -1.99 -3.84 -32.63
C SER A 219 -1.54 -5.28 -32.39
N VAL A 220 -2.36 -6.10 -31.71
CA VAL A 220 -2.10 -7.52 -31.45
C VAL A 220 -2.86 -8.41 -32.45
N CYS A 221 -4.19 -8.45 -32.40
CA CYS A 221 -4.98 -9.35 -33.25
C CYS A 221 -5.31 -8.81 -34.65
N ARG A 222 -4.98 -7.54 -34.93
CA ARG A 222 -5.26 -6.84 -36.20
C ARG A 222 -6.73 -6.71 -36.57
N LEU A 223 -7.65 -7.04 -35.66
CA LEU A 223 -9.08 -6.82 -35.86
C LEU A 223 -9.46 -5.35 -35.58
N PRO A 224 -10.48 -4.81 -36.27
CA PRO A 224 -11.02 -3.48 -35.99
C PRO A 224 -11.53 -3.33 -34.56
N ILE A 225 -11.35 -2.14 -33.98
CA ILE A 225 -11.86 -1.76 -32.66
C ILE A 225 -13.02 -0.78 -32.86
N HIS A 226 -14.26 -1.26 -32.70
CA HIS A 226 -15.46 -0.46 -32.93
C HIS A 226 -15.89 0.37 -31.72
N ASP A 227 -15.51 -0.06 -30.52
CA ASP A 227 -15.98 0.44 -29.23
C ASP A 227 -14.95 1.30 -28.49
N TYR A 228 -13.93 1.79 -29.19
CA TYR A 228 -12.81 2.53 -28.60
C TYR A 228 -13.24 3.75 -27.77
N SER A 229 -14.22 4.52 -28.24
CA SER A 229 -14.74 5.71 -27.55
C SER A 229 -15.76 5.38 -26.46
N THR A 230 -16.56 4.33 -26.65
CA THR A 230 -17.67 3.96 -25.76
C THR A 230 -17.23 3.07 -24.60
N SER A 231 -16.12 2.35 -24.76
CA SER A 231 -15.61 1.38 -23.79
C SER A 231 -14.09 1.56 -23.53
N PRO A 232 -13.71 2.67 -22.88
CA PRO A 232 -12.30 2.96 -22.59
C PRO A 232 -11.62 1.94 -21.66
N LEU A 233 -12.40 1.11 -20.95
CA LEU A 233 -11.91 0.05 -20.07
C LEU A 233 -11.76 -1.34 -20.74
N SER A 234 -12.26 -1.53 -21.98
CA SER A 234 -12.03 -2.75 -22.76
C SER A 234 -10.86 -2.60 -23.75
N THR A 235 -10.43 -1.36 -23.98
CA THR A 235 -9.38 -1.00 -24.93
C THR A 235 -8.21 -0.30 -24.24
N SER A 236 -7.05 -0.31 -24.86
CA SER A 236 -5.83 0.33 -24.39
C SER A 236 -5.29 1.30 -25.44
N LEU A 237 -4.66 2.36 -24.96
CA LEU A 237 -3.85 3.29 -25.74
C LEU A 237 -2.46 3.27 -25.11
N CYS A 238 -1.41 3.08 -25.90
CA CYS A 238 -0.04 3.05 -25.42
C CYS A 238 0.25 4.31 -24.57
N PRO A 239 0.89 4.23 -23.39
CA PRO A 239 1.19 5.41 -22.59
C PRO A 239 2.35 6.26 -23.16
N GLN A 240 3.14 5.74 -24.11
CA GLN A 240 4.27 6.49 -24.67
C GLN A 240 3.82 7.73 -25.46
N PRO A 241 4.43 8.92 -25.28
CA PRO A 241 3.95 10.17 -25.86
C PRO A 241 3.86 10.16 -27.39
N SER A 242 4.82 9.52 -28.06
CA SER A 242 4.92 9.45 -29.53
C SER A 242 4.22 8.24 -30.15
N CYS A 243 3.62 7.36 -29.35
CA CYS A 243 3.02 6.12 -29.82
C CYS A 243 1.49 6.18 -29.79
N ASN A 244 0.88 5.97 -30.95
CA ASN A 244 -0.58 5.92 -31.14
C ASN A 244 -1.14 4.49 -31.15
N GLY A 245 -0.34 3.51 -30.73
CA GLY A 245 -0.75 2.10 -30.71
C GLY A 245 -1.94 1.88 -29.80
N VAL A 246 -2.98 1.23 -30.32
CA VAL A 246 -4.17 0.80 -29.58
C VAL A 246 -4.30 -0.71 -29.62
N ALA A 247 -4.95 -1.30 -28.62
CA ALA A 247 -5.24 -2.72 -28.57
C ALA A 247 -6.43 -3.03 -27.68
N HIS A 248 -7.12 -4.15 -27.93
CA HIS A 248 -7.99 -4.75 -26.92
C HIS A 248 -7.19 -5.06 -25.66
N LEU A 249 -7.75 -4.76 -24.49
CA LEU A 249 -7.06 -4.94 -23.22
C LEU A 249 -6.73 -6.42 -22.97
N LEU A 250 -7.63 -7.34 -23.36
CA LEU A 250 -7.42 -8.78 -23.27
C LEU A 250 -6.29 -9.29 -24.17
N CYS A 251 -6.22 -8.81 -25.42
CA CYS A 251 -5.14 -9.20 -26.33
C CYS A 251 -3.78 -8.73 -25.80
N LEU A 252 -3.74 -7.49 -25.27
CA LEU A 252 -2.51 -6.93 -24.72
C LEU A 252 -2.07 -7.64 -23.44
N SER A 253 -3.00 -7.96 -22.54
CA SER A 253 -2.67 -8.68 -21.29
C SER A 253 -2.09 -10.06 -21.58
N GLN A 254 -2.72 -10.84 -22.46
CA GLN A 254 -2.24 -12.16 -22.87
C GLN A 254 -0.84 -12.08 -23.48
N THR A 255 -0.61 -11.11 -24.36
CA THR A 255 0.70 -10.89 -24.97
C THR A 255 1.77 -10.57 -23.92
N PHE A 256 1.46 -9.71 -22.95
CA PHE A 256 2.39 -9.34 -21.88
C PHE A 256 2.66 -10.49 -20.91
N LEU A 257 1.66 -11.33 -20.62
CA LEU A 257 1.83 -12.53 -19.80
C LEU A 257 2.74 -13.55 -20.49
N VAL A 258 2.58 -13.77 -21.80
CA VAL A 258 3.47 -14.65 -22.58
C VAL A 258 4.91 -14.15 -22.58
N GLN A 259 5.13 -12.83 -22.69
CA GLN A 259 6.48 -12.24 -22.65
C GLN A 259 7.18 -12.39 -21.29
N GLN A 260 6.45 -12.66 -20.21
CA GLN A 260 7.00 -12.74 -18.85
C GLN A 260 7.54 -14.13 -18.47
N ASN A 261 7.62 -15.08 -19.42
CA ASN A 261 8.21 -16.43 -19.27
C ASN A 261 7.89 -17.12 -17.92
N ASP A 262 6.69 -17.71 -17.83
CA ASP A 262 6.29 -18.69 -16.80
C ASP A 262 6.22 -18.22 -15.34
N ARG A 263 5.93 -16.93 -15.09
CA ARG A 263 5.29 -16.56 -13.82
C ARG A 263 3.77 -16.69 -13.97
N PRO A 264 3.12 -17.76 -13.45
CA PRO A 264 1.68 -17.87 -13.51
C PRO A 264 1.05 -16.69 -12.76
N GLY A 265 0.32 -15.86 -13.48
CA GLY A 265 -0.29 -14.66 -12.95
C GLY A 265 -1.43 -14.18 -13.83
N PHE A 266 -2.45 -13.62 -13.21
CA PHE A 266 -3.59 -13.04 -13.94
C PHE A 266 -3.33 -11.60 -14.40
N VAL A 267 -2.41 -10.89 -13.73
CA VAL A 267 -2.11 -9.48 -13.98
C VAL A 267 -0.65 -9.36 -14.41
N PRO A 268 -0.35 -8.91 -15.66
CA PRO A 268 1.01 -8.69 -16.08
C PRO A 268 1.60 -7.49 -15.35
N ARG A 269 2.91 -7.52 -15.07
CA ARG A 269 3.65 -6.31 -14.65
C ARG A 269 3.72 -5.27 -15.76
N GLY A 270 4.03 -5.72 -16.97
CA GLY A 270 4.25 -4.87 -18.14
C GLY A 270 4.75 -5.69 -19.33
N GLY A 271 5.02 -5.02 -20.45
CA GLY A 271 5.50 -5.70 -21.65
C GLY A 271 5.87 -4.70 -22.74
N THR A 272 6.43 -5.23 -23.82
CA THR A 272 6.88 -4.43 -24.96
C THR A 272 5.71 -4.14 -25.87
N CYS A 273 5.45 -2.86 -26.13
CA CYS A 273 4.37 -2.42 -27.01
C CYS A 273 4.64 -2.83 -28.47
N ASN A 274 3.67 -3.50 -29.12
CA ASN A 274 3.77 -3.96 -30.51
C ASN A 274 3.89 -2.83 -31.56
N SER A 275 3.59 -1.58 -31.19
CA SER A 275 3.65 -0.43 -32.11
C SER A 275 4.96 0.35 -32.03
N CYS A 276 5.47 0.61 -30.81
CA CYS A 276 6.70 1.41 -30.62
C CYS A 276 7.89 0.62 -30.07
N ASN A 277 7.72 -0.66 -29.76
CA ASN A 277 8.74 -1.53 -29.17
C ASN A 277 9.34 -1.01 -27.85
N THR A 278 8.65 -0.08 -27.17
CA THR A 278 9.03 0.38 -25.85
C THR A 278 8.34 -0.46 -24.79
N TYR A 279 9.07 -0.82 -23.73
CA TYR A 279 8.49 -1.46 -22.56
C TYR A 279 7.56 -0.48 -21.82
N VAL A 280 6.35 -0.93 -21.51
CA VAL A 280 5.34 -0.15 -20.79
C VAL A 280 4.80 -0.95 -19.61
N LEU A 281 4.57 -0.25 -18.49
CA LEU A 281 3.96 -0.87 -17.32
C LEU A 281 2.46 -1.07 -17.55
N TRP A 282 1.96 -2.21 -17.09
CA TRP A 282 0.53 -2.52 -17.15
C TRP A 282 -0.30 -1.49 -16.37
N GLY A 283 0.21 -1.08 -15.20
CA GLY A 283 -0.42 -0.06 -14.38
C GLY A 283 -0.61 1.28 -15.10
N ASP A 284 0.35 1.70 -15.94
CA ASP A 284 0.23 2.93 -16.73
C ASP A 284 -0.80 2.82 -17.85
N ILE A 285 -0.93 1.63 -18.45
CA ILE A 285 -2.00 1.33 -19.42
C ILE A 285 -3.36 1.46 -18.76
N ILE A 286 -3.55 0.79 -17.62
CA ILE A 286 -4.81 0.82 -16.86
C ILE A 286 -5.14 2.24 -16.40
N ARG A 287 -4.15 2.97 -15.87
CA ARG A 287 -4.29 4.39 -15.53
C ARG A 287 -4.79 5.19 -16.74
N GLY A 288 -4.19 4.99 -17.91
CA GLY A 288 -4.62 5.62 -19.16
C GLY A 288 -6.06 5.25 -19.58
N CYS A 289 -6.52 4.03 -19.33
CA CYS A 289 -7.92 3.62 -19.53
C CYS A 289 -8.88 4.39 -18.63
N TYR A 290 -8.55 4.52 -17.34
CA TYR A 290 -9.34 5.32 -16.39
C TYR A 290 -9.38 6.81 -16.76
N ARG A 291 -8.25 7.41 -17.18
CA ARG A 291 -8.23 8.80 -17.65
C ARG A 291 -9.13 9.01 -18.86
N ARG A 292 -9.14 8.08 -19.84
CA ARG A 292 -10.06 8.15 -20.98
C ARG A 292 -11.52 8.00 -20.57
N SER A 293 -11.80 7.20 -19.54
CA SER A 293 -13.16 7.01 -19.01
C SER A 293 -13.70 8.21 -18.27
N THR A 294 -12.86 8.95 -17.53
CA THR A 294 -13.28 10.15 -16.79
C THR A 294 -13.21 11.41 -17.64
N GLY A 295 -12.29 11.47 -18.60
CA GLY A 295 -12.03 12.65 -19.43
C GLY A 295 -11.25 13.76 -18.73
N GLU A 296 -10.93 13.60 -17.44
CA GLU A 296 -10.32 14.63 -16.60
C GLU A 296 -9.26 14.03 -15.67
N THR A 297 -8.34 14.88 -15.18
CA THR A 297 -7.47 14.56 -14.04
C THR A 297 -8.34 14.29 -12.82
N PRO A 298 -8.17 13.15 -12.11
CA PRO A 298 -8.88 12.94 -10.85
C PRO A 298 -8.54 14.06 -9.86
N THR A 299 -9.56 14.54 -9.15
CA THR A 299 -9.34 15.39 -7.97
C THR A 299 -8.52 14.64 -6.94
N GLU A 300 -7.65 15.33 -6.21
CA GLU A 300 -6.90 14.72 -5.11
C GLU A 300 -7.84 13.96 -4.18
N GLU A 301 -7.53 12.68 -3.91
CA GLU A 301 -8.29 11.88 -2.96
C GLU A 301 -8.22 12.57 -1.60
N PRO A 302 -9.36 12.87 -0.94
CA PRO A 302 -9.33 13.46 0.38
C PRO A 302 -8.58 12.51 1.32
N GLU A 303 -7.66 13.08 2.09
CA GLU A 303 -7.06 12.36 3.20
C GLU A 303 -8.16 12.16 4.24
N ASP A 304 -8.61 10.92 4.42
CA ASP A 304 -9.53 10.59 5.49
C ASP A 304 -8.79 10.81 6.82
N ASP A 305 -9.33 11.66 7.69
CA ASP A 305 -8.83 11.90 9.06
C ASP A 305 -8.91 10.65 9.97
N ASP A 306 -9.28 9.49 9.42
CA ASP A 306 -9.44 8.21 10.10
C ASP A 306 -8.11 7.55 10.50
N ASP A 307 -6.94 8.17 10.27
CA ASP A 307 -5.67 7.84 10.97
C ASP A 307 -5.81 7.97 12.52
N LEU A 308 -6.96 8.49 13.00
CA LEU A 308 -7.37 8.49 14.41
C LEU A 308 -7.99 7.16 14.89
N ARG A 309 -8.27 6.21 14.00
CA ARG A 309 -8.88 4.90 14.34
C ARG A 309 -7.87 3.76 14.25
N GLU A 310 -6.72 3.90 14.88
CA GLU A 310 -6.04 2.69 15.38
C GLU A 310 -6.92 2.13 16.50
N HIS A 311 -7.82 1.19 16.15
CA HIS A 311 -8.48 0.37 17.15
C HIS A 311 -7.43 -0.39 17.94
N ASN A 312 -7.65 -0.37 19.25
CA ASN A 312 -6.80 -0.77 20.35
C ASN A 312 -6.51 -2.28 20.37
N HIS A 313 -5.97 -2.85 19.29
CA HIS A 313 -5.57 -4.26 19.26
C HIS A 313 -4.17 -4.49 19.85
N ASP A 314 -3.51 -3.42 20.31
CA ASP A 314 -2.25 -3.47 21.04
C ASP A 314 -2.44 -3.65 22.56
N GLU A 315 -3.67 -3.59 23.10
CA GLU A 315 -3.92 -3.84 24.53
C GLU A 315 -3.81 -5.33 24.94
N LEU A 316 -3.51 -6.25 24.02
CA LEU A 316 -3.20 -7.63 24.39
C LEU A 316 -1.71 -7.87 24.70
N PHE A 317 -0.81 -6.91 24.44
CA PHE A 317 0.61 -7.07 24.75
C PHE A 317 1.26 -5.76 25.21
N GLY A 318 1.22 -5.55 26.53
CA GLY A 318 2.23 -4.83 27.33
C GLY A 318 2.70 -3.47 26.82
N SER A 319 2.12 -2.41 27.40
CA SER A 319 2.80 -1.12 27.52
C SER A 319 4.10 -1.31 28.30
N ASP A 320 5.26 -1.15 27.66
CA ASP A 320 6.52 -0.97 28.37
C ASP A 320 7.07 0.41 28.05
N ASP A 321 7.16 1.19 29.11
CA ASP A 321 7.69 2.54 29.21
C ASP A 321 9.10 2.68 28.60
N ASP A 322 9.35 3.84 27.99
CA ASP A 322 10.69 4.28 27.58
C ASP A 322 11.52 4.53 28.87
N ASP A 323 12.59 3.75 29.07
CA ASP A 323 13.65 4.01 30.06
C ASP A 323 14.39 5.31 29.69
N GLU A 324 14.00 6.43 30.29
CA GLU A 324 14.80 7.66 30.35
C GLU A 324 15.36 7.83 31.77
N ALA A 325 16.68 7.68 31.88
CA ALA A 325 17.42 7.96 33.11
C ALA A 325 17.45 9.48 33.37
N GLU A 326 16.50 9.99 34.15
CA GLU A 326 16.54 11.38 34.64
C GLU A 326 17.59 11.58 35.75
N ILE A 327 18.56 12.45 35.48
CA ILE A 327 19.42 13.07 36.50
C ILE A 327 18.63 14.24 37.14
N SER A 328 18.14 14.04 38.36
CA SER A 328 17.46 15.08 39.16
C SER A 328 18.42 16.05 39.85
N PRO A 329 18.18 17.38 39.86
CA PRO A 329 18.90 18.30 40.72
C PRO A 329 18.23 18.45 42.11
N ARG A 330 19.07 18.31 43.13
CA ARG A 330 18.83 18.48 44.58
C ARG A 330 18.09 19.78 44.93
N ARG A 331 17.01 19.71 45.73
CA ARG A 331 16.45 20.86 46.49
C ARG A 331 16.63 20.68 48.00
N LYS A 332 17.00 21.79 48.68
CA LYS A 332 17.35 21.92 50.10
C LYS A 332 16.11 21.90 51.02
N ALA A 333 16.28 21.37 52.22
CA ALA A 333 15.30 21.26 53.31
C ALA A 333 15.22 22.54 54.18
N LYS A 334 14.10 22.92 54.84
CA LYS A 334 13.53 22.54 56.18
C LYS A 334 12.52 23.67 56.62
N PRO A 335 11.77 23.65 57.77
CA PRO A 335 11.32 22.58 58.69
C PRO A 335 9.85 22.65 59.27
N SER A 336 9.29 21.47 59.64
CA SER A 336 8.52 21.01 60.85
C SER A 336 7.45 21.89 61.58
N LYS A 337 6.23 21.45 62.00
CA LYS A 337 5.75 20.45 63.03
C LYS A 337 4.18 20.61 63.23
N PRO A 338 3.42 19.86 64.08
CA PRO A 338 3.48 18.44 64.53
C PRO A 338 2.09 17.70 64.52
N LYS A 339 2.09 16.44 65.00
CA LYS A 339 1.06 15.36 64.94
C LYS A 339 0.19 15.20 66.21
N ALA A 340 -0.92 14.45 66.09
CA ALA A 340 -1.52 13.55 67.10
C ALA A 340 -2.34 12.45 66.37
N SER A 341 -2.63 11.22 66.80
CA SER A 341 -2.12 10.22 67.77
C SER A 341 -2.85 8.88 67.46
N LYS A 342 -2.16 7.73 67.58
CA LYS A 342 -2.66 6.32 67.49
C LYS A 342 -3.36 5.89 68.82
N PRO A 343 -4.08 4.74 69.01
CA PRO A 343 -3.59 3.33 68.80
C PRO A 343 -4.68 2.23 68.47
N SER A 344 -4.44 1.13 67.73
CA SER A 344 -3.79 -0.20 67.96
C SER A 344 -4.71 -1.39 68.31
N LYS A 345 -4.30 -2.60 67.83
CA LYS A 345 -4.68 -4.00 68.18
C LYS A 345 -5.90 -4.59 67.42
N ALA A 346 -6.01 -5.87 67.08
CA ALA A 346 -5.11 -7.03 67.01
C ALA A 346 -5.82 -8.18 66.22
N LYS A 347 -5.02 -9.16 65.78
CA LYS A 347 -5.35 -10.39 65.04
C LYS A 347 -6.55 -11.19 65.59
N GLN A 348 -7.26 -11.90 64.70
CA GLN A 348 -7.72 -13.28 64.95
C GLN A 348 -7.90 -14.10 63.65
N LYS A 349 -7.30 -15.30 63.64
CA LYS A 349 -7.52 -16.42 62.72
C LYS A 349 -8.74 -17.24 63.19
N LYS A 350 -9.51 -17.80 62.24
CA LYS A 350 -10.31 -19.06 62.28
C LYS A 350 -10.84 -19.25 60.83
N SER A 351 -10.63 -20.30 60.03
CA SER A 351 -10.71 -21.77 60.14
C SER A 351 -12.12 -22.34 60.32
N SER A 352 -12.74 -22.83 59.22
CA SER A 352 -13.66 -24.00 59.12
C SER A 352 -14.30 -24.02 57.71
N THR A 353 -13.93 -24.93 56.81
CA THR A 353 -14.51 -26.26 56.54
C THR A 353 -15.95 -26.30 55.96
N LYS A 354 -16.01 -26.60 54.65
CA LYS A 354 -16.68 -27.74 53.96
C LYS A 354 -18.22 -27.92 54.00
N ALA A 355 -18.85 -27.84 52.81
CA ALA A 355 -19.93 -28.69 52.22
C ALA A 355 -20.40 -27.97 50.93
N LYS A 356 -20.36 -28.46 49.67
CA LYS A 356 -20.74 -29.69 48.96
C LYS A 356 -22.26 -29.93 48.80
N THR A 357 -22.80 -29.45 47.68
CA THR A 357 -23.99 -29.94 46.92
C THR A 357 -23.83 -29.38 45.48
N SER A 358 -23.41 -30.17 44.48
CA SER A 358 -24.21 -31.00 43.55
C SER A 358 -25.19 -30.21 42.66
N GLY A 359 -24.94 -30.20 41.35
CA GLY A 359 -25.85 -29.74 40.30
C GLY A 359 -25.15 -29.57 38.95
N ASP A 360 -25.11 -30.64 38.16
CA ASP A 360 -24.74 -30.66 36.74
C ASP A 360 -25.64 -29.74 35.89
N ALA A 361 -25.04 -29.04 34.93
CA ALA A 361 -25.60 -28.86 33.58
C ALA A 361 -24.51 -28.30 32.66
N SER A 362 -24.08 -29.15 31.73
CA SER A 362 -23.22 -28.88 30.58
C SER A 362 -23.92 -28.01 29.55
N SER A 363 -23.23 -27.01 28.98
CA SER A 363 -23.33 -26.71 27.55
C SER A 363 -22.09 -25.96 27.07
N SER A 364 -21.45 -26.57 26.08
CA SER A 364 -20.32 -26.09 25.30
C SER A 364 -20.88 -25.83 23.91
N GLU A 365 -20.82 -24.60 23.43
CA GLU A 365 -21.08 -24.30 22.01
C GLU A 365 -19.85 -23.64 21.41
N GLY A 366 -19.11 -24.45 20.65
CA GLY A 366 -18.20 -23.99 19.61
C GLY A 366 -19.00 -23.89 18.32
N GLU A 367 -18.93 -22.74 17.68
CA GLU A 367 -19.56 -22.50 16.38
C GLU A 367 -18.67 -23.06 15.26
N GLN A 368 -19.15 -24.15 14.66
CA GLN A 368 -18.59 -24.79 13.48
C GLN A 368 -19.41 -24.38 12.26
N PHE A 369 -18.70 -24.04 11.18
CA PHE A 369 -19.20 -23.73 9.85
C PHE A 369 -19.95 -24.93 9.23
N ASP A 370 -21.19 -24.71 8.78
CA ASP A 370 -21.86 -25.54 7.77
C ASP A 370 -22.35 -24.64 6.62
N LEU A 371 -21.81 -24.91 5.42
CA LEU A 371 -22.29 -24.38 4.14
C LEU A 371 -23.02 -25.53 3.44
N ASP A 372 -24.35 -25.47 3.47
CA ASP A 372 -25.21 -26.40 2.75
C ASP A 372 -25.08 -26.20 1.24
N VAL A 373 -24.75 -27.29 0.54
CA VAL A 373 -24.79 -27.43 -0.90
C VAL A 373 -26.17 -27.94 -1.31
N SER A 374 -27.01 -27.07 -1.87
CA SER A 374 -28.26 -27.49 -2.50
C SER A 374 -28.01 -27.89 -3.96
N SER A 375 -28.29 -29.16 -4.22
CA SER A 375 -28.33 -29.84 -5.51
C SER A 375 -29.36 -29.23 -6.46
N VAL A 376 -28.93 -28.86 -7.66
CA VAL A 376 -29.81 -28.64 -8.82
C VAL A 376 -29.67 -29.84 -9.74
N THR A 377 -30.75 -30.61 -9.86
CA THR A 377 -30.94 -31.66 -10.86
C THR A 377 -31.32 -31.01 -12.18
N GLU A 378 -30.53 -31.22 -13.23
CA GLU A 378 -30.87 -30.82 -14.59
C GLU A 378 -30.92 -32.06 -15.49
N SER A 379 -32.09 -32.24 -16.11
CA SER A 379 -32.50 -33.34 -16.96
C SER A 379 -31.80 -33.25 -18.32
N ALA A 380 -31.07 -34.30 -18.71
CA ALA A 380 -30.53 -34.43 -20.06
C ALA A 380 -31.34 -35.46 -20.85
N GLU A 381 -32.15 -34.97 -21.80
CA GLU A 381 -32.63 -35.74 -22.94
C GLU A 381 -31.45 -35.94 -23.90
N ASN A 382 -31.19 -37.18 -24.29
CA ASN A 382 -30.17 -37.53 -25.27
C ASN A 382 -30.76 -38.60 -26.19
N ASP A 383 -30.85 -38.30 -27.49
CA ASP A 383 -31.26 -39.26 -28.50
C ASP A 383 -30.47 -39.05 -29.79
N SER A 384 -30.23 -40.17 -30.47
CA SER A 384 -29.59 -40.39 -31.79
C SER A 384 -28.05 -40.56 -31.89
N GLU A 385 -27.66 -41.83 -32.13
CA GLU A 385 -26.37 -42.34 -32.60
C GLU A 385 -26.00 -41.86 -34.03
N PRO A 386 -24.76 -42.13 -34.51
CA PRO A 386 -24.65 -43.22 -35.48
C PRO A 386 -23.39 -44.12 -35.42
N ILE A 387 -23.62 -45.29 -36.04
CA ILE A 387 -22.88 -46.56 -36.25
C ILE A 387 -21.56 -46.42 -37.06
N PRO A 388 -20.58 -47.35 -36.91
CA PRO A 388 -19.23 -47.25 -37.49
C PRO A 388 -19.11 -47.83 -38.91
N ILE A 389 -18.11 -47.38 -39.66
CA ILE A 389 -17.72 -47.98 -40.94
C ILE A 389 -16.24 -48.38 -40.88
N LYS A 390 -16.00 -49.69 -40.96
CA LYS A 390 -14.86 -50.28 -41.68
C LYS A 390 -15.35 -51.55 -42.37
N PRO A 391 -14.98 -51.74 -43.64
CA PRO A 391 -14.51 -53.03 -44.11
C PRO A 391 -13.00 -53.20 -43.83
#